data_AF-A0A1K0GAD8-F1
#
_entry.id   AF-A0A1K0GAD8-F1
#
_cell.length_a   1.000
_cell.length_b   1.000
_cell.length_c   1.000
_cell.angle_alpha   90.00
_cell.angle_beta   90.00
_cell.angle_gamma   90.00
#
_symmetry.space_group_name_H-M   'P 1'
#
loop_
_entity.id
_entity.type
_entity.pdbx_description
1 polymer ?
#
loop_
_entity_poly.entity_id
_entity_poly.type
_entity_poly.pdbx_seq_one_letter_code
_entity_poly.pdbx_strand_id
1 'polypeptide(L)' 'MKPYPQDELYQEMAFIAYHFHWAWTELMALEHAERRRWCEEISRINRQLNSAPSNPFEIA' A
#
# COMPACT_ATOMS: atom_id res chain seq x y z
N MET A 1 -10.45 23.67 -9.13
CA MET A 1 -9.85 22.33 -8.99
C MET A 1 -8.46 22.53 -8.41
N LYS A 2 -8.15 21.94 -7.23
CA LYS A 2 -6.84 22.09 -6.58
C LYS A 2 -5.92 20.99 -7.12
N PRO A 3 -4.67 21.28 -7.50
CA PRO A 3 -3.74 20.24 -7.95
C PRO A 3 -3.56 19.20 -6.85
N TYR A 4 -3.45 17.93 -7.26
CA TYR A 4 -3.17 16.85 -6.32
C TYR A 4 -1.79 17.07 -5.69
N PRO A 5 -1.63 16.97 -4.36
CA PRO A 5 -0.35 17.22 -3.72
C PRO A 5 0.71 16.22 -4.20
N GLN A 6 1.83 16.75 -4.71
CA GLN A 6 2.91 15.92 -5.24
C GLN A 6 3.50 14.98 -4.17
N ASP A 7 3.62 15.46 -2.93
CA ASP A 7 4.17 14.65 -1.83
C ASP A 7 3.27 13.46 -1.50
N GLU A 8 1.93 13.63 -1.52
CA GLU A 8 0.99 12.53 -1.31
C GLU A 8 1.10 11.48 -2.42
N LEU A 9 1.27 11.90 -3.67
CA LEU A 9 1.47 10.99 -4.80
C LEU A 9 2.69 10.09 -4.59
N TYR A 10 3.84 10.67 -4.24
CA TYR A 10 5.05 9.91 -3.99
C TYR A 10 4.92 8.99 -2.78
N GLN A 11 4.23 9.41 -1.72
CA GLN A 11 3.96 8.57 -0.56
C GLN A 11 3.10 7.35 -0.93
N GLU A 12 2.02 7.54 -1.68
CA GLU A 12 1.14 6.45 -2.12
C GLU A 12 1.88 5.45 -3.02
N MET A 13 2.69 5.95 -3.96
CA MET A 13 3.49 5.09 -4.84
C MET A 13 4.56 4.33 -4.08
N ALA A 14 5.29 4.98 -3.17
CA ALA A 14 6.32 4.33 -2.35
C ALA A 14 5.70 3.25 -1.45
N PHE A 15 4.52 3.52 -0.90
CA PHE A 15 3.79 2.56 -0.07
C PHE A 15 3.41 1.30 -0.86
N ILE A 16 2.86 1.46 -2.06
CA ILE A 16 2.51 0.31 -2.92
C ILE A 16 3.77 -0.42 -3.38
N ALA A 17 4.81 0.30 -3.81
CA ALA A 17 6.08 -0.29 -4.23
C ALA A 17 6.73 -1.12 -3.11
N TYR A 18 6.64 -0.64 -1.87
CA TYR A 18 7.18 -1.34 -0.71
C TYR A 18 6.49 -2.68 -0.45
N HIS A 19 5.18 -2.79 -0.68
CA HIS A 19 4.39 -3.98 -0.36
C HIS A 19 4.21 -4.96 -1.53
N PHE A 20 4.04 -4.46 -2.76
CA PHE A 20 3.79 -5.29 -3.94
C PHE A 20 4.97 -5.33 -4.90
N HIS A 21 6.00 -4.52 -4.68
CA HIS A 21 7.21 -4.48 -5.51
C HIS A 21 6.95 -4.20 -6.99
N TRP A 22 5.85 -3.52 -7.30
CA TRP A 22 5.55 -3.05 -8.64
C TRP A 22 6.58 -2.04 -9.12
N ALA A 23 6.91 -2.12 -10.40
CA ALA A 23 7.84 -1.21 -11.03
C ALA A 23 7.25 0.21 -11.10
N TRP A 24 8.13 1.20 -11.18
CA TRP A 24 7.75 2.60 -11.35
C TRP A 24 6.75 2.82 -12.49
N THR A 25 6.96 2.13 -13.62
CA THR A 25 6.10 2.24 -14.81
C THR A 25 4.68 1.72 -14.57
N GLU A 26 4.53 0.66 -13.77
CA GLU A 26 3.21 0.11 -13.42
C GLU A 26 2.47 1.07 -12.48
N LEU A 27 3.17 1.64 -11.50
CA LEU A 27 2.60 2.61 -10.56
C LEU A 27 2.17 3.91 -11.23
N MET A 28 2.93 4.37 -12.22
CA MET A 28 2.60 5.55 -13.03
C MET A 28 1.39 5.35 -13.94
N ALA A 29 1.06 4.09 -14.28
CA ALA A 29 -0.10 3.78 -15.11
C ALA A 29 -1.42 3.74 -14.31
N LEU A 30 -1.36 3.69 -12.98
CA LEU A 30 -2.54 3.66 -12.13
C LEU A 30 -3.26 5.01 -12.13
N GLU A 31 -4.58 4.96 -12.27
CA GLU A 31 -5.40 6.13 -11.97
C GLU A 31 -5.31 6.49 -10.49
N HIS A 32 -5.58 7.77 -10.16
CA HIS A 32 -5.54 8.23 -8.78
C HIS A 32 -6.44 7.39 -7.86
N ALA A 33 -7.66 7.07 -8.31
CA ALA A 33 -8.61 6.28 -7.54
C ALA A 33 -8.12 4.84 -7.29
N GLU A 34 -7.47 4.22 -8.30
CA GLU A 34 -6.92 2.88 -8.17
C GLU A 34 -5.77 2.85 -7.17
N ARG A 35 -4.87 3.84 -7.23
CA ARG A 35 -3.75 3.94 -6.30
C ARG A 35 -4.24 4.08 -4.85
N ARG A 36 -5.27 4.90 -4.61
CA ARG A 36 -5.92 5.02 -3.29
C ARG A 36 -6.49 3.70 -2.81
N ARG A 37 -7.21 2.99 -3.68
CA ARG A 37 -7.79 1.68 -3.37
C ARG A 37 -6.72 0.66 -2.97
N TRP A 38 -5.59 0.62 -3.69
CA TRP A 38 -4.50 -0.29 -3.34
C TRP A 38 -3.89 0.02 -1.97
N CYS A 39 -3.74 1.31 -1.62
CA CYS A 39 -3.29 1.71 -0.28
C CYS A 39 -4.26 1.23 0.81
N GLU A 40 -5.57 1.30 0.57
CA GLU A 40 -6.61 0.82 1.49
C GLU A 40 -6.54 -0.71 1.67
N GLU A 41 -6.36 -1.45 0.57
CA GLU A 41 -6.26 -2.91 0.58
C GLU A 41 -5.02 -3.41 1.32
N ILE A 42 -3.85 -2.82 1.04
CA ILE A 42 -2.62 -3.11 1.79
C ILE A 42 -2.83 -2.86 3.28
N SER A 43 -3.42 -1.71 3.63
CA SER A 43 -3.69 -1.38 5.03
C SER A 43 -4.67 -2.37 5.68
N ARG A 44 -5.66 -2.86 4.94
CA ARG A 44 -6.61 -3.88 5.40
C ARG A 44 -5.92 -5.20 5.69
N ILE A 45 -5.07 -5.67 4.79
CA ILE A 45 -4.27 -6.90 4.96
C ILE A 45 -3.34 -6.76 6.18
N ASN A 46 -2.60 -5.67 6.29
CA ASN A 46 -1.69 -5.43 7.40
C ASN A 46 -2.42 -5.41 8.75
N ARG A 47 -3.62 -4.79 8.82
CA ARG A 47 -4.46 -4.85 10.03
C ARG A 47 -4.89 -6.27 10.38
N GLN A 48 -5.28 -7.06 9.38
CA GLN A 48 -5.69 -8.46 9.60
C GLN A 48 -4.53 -9.32 10.11
N LEU A 49 -3.35 -9.18 9.51
CA LEU A 49 -2.14 -9.90 9.93
C LEU A 49 -1.72 -9.53 11.35
N ASN A 50 -1.71 -8.24 11.69
CA ASN A 50 -1.36 -7.77 13.03
C ASN A 50 -2.42 -8.12 14.10
N SER A 51 -3.66 -8.38 13.69
CA SER A 51 -4.74 -8.80 14.59
C SER A 51 -4.84 -10.31 14.73
N ALA A 52 -4.07 -11.09 13.96
CA ALA A 52 -4.02 -12.53 14.11
C ALA A 52 -3.36 -12.87 15.45
N PRO A 53 -3.93 -13.80 16.24
CA PRO A 53 -3.30 -14.23 17.48
C PRO A 53 -1.89 -14.77 17.17
N SER A 54 -0.88 -14.25 17.88
CA SER A 54 0.49 -14.74 17.79
C SER A 54 0.47 -16.25 17.98
N ASN A 55 1.01 -16.99 17.01
CA ASN A 55 1.03 -18.44 17.04
C ASN A 55 1.94 -18.89 18.20
N PRO A 56 1.41 -19.49 19.28
CA PRO A 56 2.21 -19.89 20.43
C PRO A 56 3.15 -21.07 20.13
N PHE A 57 3.12 -21.59 18.89
CA PHE A 57 3.95 -22.69 18.41
C PHE A 57 4.98 -22.28 17.34
N GLU A 58 5.12 -20.99 17.00
CA GLU A 58 6.30 -20.53 16.26
C GLU A 58 7.50 -20.54 17.21
N ILE A 59 8.27 -21.62 17.16
CA ILE A 59 9.47 -21.82 17.98
C ILE A 59 10.57 -20.89 17.47
N ALA A 60 11.06 -20.02 18.36
CA ALA A 60 12.21 -19.13 18.14
C ALA A 60 13.54 -19.88 18.02
#